data_AF-A0AAW7W3Z4-F1
#
_entry.id   AF-A0AAW7W3Z4-F1
#
_cell.length_a   1.000
_cell.length_b   1.000
_cell.length_c   1.000
_cell.angle_alpha   90.00
_cell.angle_beta   90.00
_cell.angle_gamma   90.00
#
_symmetry.space_group_name_H-M   'P 1'
#
loop_
_entity.id
_entity.type
_entity.pdbx_description
1 polymer ?
#
loop_
_entity_poly.entity_id
_entity_poly.type
_entity_poly.pdbx_seq_one_letter_code
_entity_poly.pdbx_strand_id
1 'polypeptide(L)'
;MNNSISLTDILATIAIIISIISLVTSVYIENKKLKRESDAKFFQDIYYSYMKKIIPKAESSIDFDRENNKITGINGMVDLLLDLREQSMPYKYIDKTFYDKFINFLVNTEDFYIAELNTVRDKQKFEIFQNKSLKKMEALYRILNNKFQNKKI
;
A
#
# COMPACT_ATOMS: atom_id res chain seq x y z
N MET A 1 -52.40 38.95 24.82
CA MET A 1 -51.47 38.47 23.78
C MET A 1 -51.13 37.02 24.10
N ASN A 2 -51.85 36.06 23.53
CA ASN A 2 -51.54 34.64 23.67
C ASN A 2 -50.96 34.16 22.34
N ASN A 3 -49.63 34.01 22.28
CA ASN A 3 -48.98 33.29 21.18
C ASN A 3 -49.15 31.80 21.46
N SER A 4 -50.30 31.22 21.11
CA SER A 4 -50.45 29.77 21.10
C SER A 4 -49.63 29.22 19.92
N ILE A 5 -48.49 28.62 20.22
CA ILE A 5 -47.68 27.89 19.24
C ILE A 5 -48.59 26.84 18.60
N SER A 6 -48.76 26.89 17.28
CA SER A 6 -49.58 25.90 16.57
C SER A 6 -48.80 24.61 16.37
N LEU A 7 -49.50 23.48 16.21
CA LEU A 7 -48.87 22.19 15.90
C LEU A 7 -47.99 22.28 14.63
N THR A 8 -48.42 23.10 13.67
CA THR A 8 -47.66 23.39 12.45
C THR A 8 -46.32 24.06 12.75
N ASP A 9 -46.27 24.99 13.70
CA ASP A 9 -45.03 25.69 14.09
C ASP A 9 -44.04 24.73 14.77
N ILE A 10 -44.54 23.79 15.58
CA ILE A 10 -43.72 22.74 16.21
C ILE A 10 -43.14 21.81 15.14
N LEU A 11 -43.98 21.35 14.19
CA LEU A 11 -43.55 20.47 13.11
C LEU A 11 -42.52 21.16 12.20
N ALA A 12 -42.74 22.44 11.87
CA ALA A 12 -41.79 23.24 11.09
C ALA A 12 -40.45 23.37 11.82
N THR A 13 -40.47 23.64 13.13
CA THR A 13 -39.26 23.73 13.95
C THR A 13 -38.48 22.41 13.96
N ILE A 14 -39.17 21.27 14.13
CA ILE A 14 -38.55 19.94 14.07
C ILE A 14 -37.97 19.66 12.68
N ALA A 15 -38.69 20.03 11.61
CA ALA A 15 -38.22 19.84 10.24
C ALA A 15 -36.94 20.63 9.96
N ILE A 16 -36.84 21.87 10.45
CA ILE A 16 -35.63 22.69 10.34
C ILE A 16 -34.46 22.03 11.08
N ILE A 17 -34.68 21.54 12.30
CA ILE A 17 -33.63 20.86 13.07
C ILE A 17 -33.11 19.61 12.33
N ILE A 18 -34.02 18.77 11.81
CA ILE A 18 -33.66 17.56 11.04
C ILE A 18 -32.89 17.94 9.77
N SER A 19 -33.30 18.99 9.07
CA SER A 19 -32.62 19.48 7.86
C SER A 19 -31.19 19.91 8.15
N ILE A 20 -30.97 20.69 9.23
CA ILE A 20 -29.65 21.14 9.65
C ILE A 20 -28.76 19.94 10.01
N ILE A 21 -29.27 18.99 10.80
CA ILE A 21 -28.52 17.77 11.19
C ILE A 21 -28.15 16.94 9.95
N SER A 22 -29.08 16.78 9.01
CA SER A 22 -28.85 16.03 7.78
C SER A 22 -27.77 16.67 6.92
N LEU A 23 -27.78 18.00 6.77
CA LEU A 23 -26.75 18.74 6.04
C LEU A 23 -25.37 18.58 6.67
N VAL A 24 -25.25 18.79 7.98
CA VAL A 24 -23.98 18.66 8.71
C VAL A 24 -23.42 17.24 8.58
N THR A 25 -24.28 16.24 8.75
CA THR A 25 -23.89 14.82 8.63
C THR A 25 -23.46 14.48 7.20
N SER A 26 -24.18 14.98 6.20
CA SER A 26 -23.87 14.73 4.78
C SER A 26 -22.52 15.32 4.40
N VAL A 27 -22.25 16.57 4.77
CA VAL A 27 -20.97 17.24 4.51
C VAL A 27 -19.81 16.52 5.20
N TYR A 28 -20.02 16.07 6.44
CA TYR A 28 -19.00 15.30 7.17
C TYR A 28 -18.67 13.96 6.48
N ILE A 29 -19.70 13.22 6.06
CA ILE A 29 -19.53 11.94 5.36
C ILE A 29 -18.85 12.15 4.00
N GLU A 30 -19.26 13.17 3.25
CA GLU A 30 -18.71 13.50 1.94
C GLU A 30 -17.24 13.88 2.03
N ASN A 31 -16.86 14.77 2.96
CA ASN A 31 -15.45 15.13 3.17
C ASN A 31 -14.60 13.93 3.56
N LYS A 32 -15.12 13.04 4.41
CA LYS A 32 -14.42 11.80 4.77
C LYS A 32 -14.24 10.88 3.56
N LYS A 33 -15.27 10.77 2.71
CA LYS A 33 -15.23 9.99 1.46
C LYS A 33 -14.22 10.57 0.47
N LEU A 34 -14.25 11.87 0.20
CA LEU A 34 -13.31 12.56 -0.69
C LEU A 34 -11.87 12.40 -0.22
N LYS A 35 -11.61 12.55 1.09
CA LYS A 35 -10.28 12.31 1.65
C LYS A 35 -9.83 10.88 1.38
N ARG A 36 -10.69 9.88 1.62
CA ARG A 36 -10.39 8.46 1.36
C ARG A 36 -10.11 8.19 -0.13
N GLU A 37 -10.89 8.79 -1.03
CA GLU A 37 -10.70 8.65 -2.47
C GLU A 37 -9.38 9.26 -2.93
N SER A 38 -9.05 10.47 -2.48
CA SER A 38 -7.75 11.12 -2.74
C SER A 38 -6.60 10.26 -2.24
N ASP A 39 -6.72 9.76 -1.02
CA ASP A 39 -5.76 8.89 -0.36
C ASP A 39 -5.55 7.53 -1.06
N ALA A 40 -6.61 6.99 -1.65
CA ALA A 40 -6.60 5.76 -2.42
C ALA A 40 -5.96 6.00 -3.79
N LYS A 41 -6.35 7.08 -4.47
CA LYS A 41 -5.76 7.50 -5.75
C LYS A 41 -4.25 7.71 -5.61
N PHE A 42 -3.82 8.42 -4.58
CA PHE A 42 -2.40 8.62 -4.29
C PHE A 42 -1.63 7.29 -4.13
N PHE A 43 -2.22 6.32 -3.43
CA PHE A 43 -1.63 4.98 -3.31
C PHE A 43 -1.59 4.25 -4.66
N GLN A 44 -2.66 4.33 -5.45
CA GLN A 44 -2.75 3.68 -6.76
C GLN A 44 -1.70 4.23 -7.73
N ASP A 45 -1.55 5.55 -7.77
CA ASP A 45 -0.61 6.24 -8.65
C ASP A 45 0.83 5.80 -8.39
N ILE A 46 1.17 5.52 -7.13
CA ILE A 46 2.50 5.04 -6.75
C ILE A 46 2.65 3.53 -7.03
N TYR A 47 1.75 2.68 -6.51
CA TYR A 47 2.06 1.25 -6.37
C TYR A 47 1.41 0.32 -7.39
N TYR A 48 0.37 0.73 -8.13
CA TYR A 48 -0.35 -0.20 -9.01
C TYR A 48 0.50 -0.72 -10.16
N SER A 49 1.35 0.12 -10.75
CA SER A 49 2.28 -0.32 -11.80
C SER A 49 3.26 -1.36 -11.27
N TYR A 50 3.81 -1.15 -10.07
CA TYR A 50 4.71 -2.09 -9.41
C TYR A 50 4.04 -3.43 -9.16
N MET A 51 2.88 -3.42 -8.49
CA MET A 51 2.15 -4.63 -8.13
C MET A 51 1.68 -5.42 -9.35
N LYS A 52 1.27 -4.77 -10.43
CA LYS A 52 0.70 -5.46 -11.60
C LYS A 52 1.76 -5.93 -12.59
N LYS A 53 2.88 -5.22 -12.70
CA LYS A 53 3.81 -5.40 -13.83
C LYS A 53 5.27 -5.44 -13.41
N ILE A 54 5.74 -4.45 -12.64
CA ILE A 54 7.19 -4.29 -12.42
C ILE A 54 7.72 -5.39 -11.49
N ILE A 55 7.04 -5.68 -10.37
CA ILE A 55 7.43 -6.75 -9.43
C ILE A 55 7.41 -8.13 -10.10
N PRO A 56 6.31 -8.57 -10.75
CA PRO A 56 6.29 -9.88 -11.41
C PRO A 56 7.36 -10.00 -12.49
N LYS A 57 7.63 -8.92 -13.23
CA LYS A 57 8.69 -8.91 -14.25
C LYS A 57 10.07 -9.10 -13.64
N ALA A 58 10.40 -8.35 -12.58
CA ALA A 58 11.67 -8.49 -11.88
C ALA A 58 11.85 -9.89 -11.29
N GLU A 59 10.81 -10.44 -10.67
CA GLU A 59 10.83 -11.81 -10.13
C GLU A 59 11.07 -12.85 -11.23
N SER A 60 10.37 -12.74 -12.35
CA SER A 60 10.53 -13.66 -13.49
C SER A 60 11.90 -13.62 -14.16
N SER A 61 12.67 -12.55 -13.93
CA SER A 61 14.01 -12.38 -14.50
C SER A 61 15.10 -13.09 -13.70
N ILE A 62 14.78 -13.57 -12.50
CA ILE A 62 15.72 -14.27 -11.63
C ILE A 62 15.84 -15.72 -12.09
N ASP A 63 17.04 -16.13 -12.46
CA ASP A 63 17.33 -17.48 -12.95
C ASP A 63 18.66 -18.01 -12.42
N PHE A 64 18.82 -19.33 -12.49
CA PHE A 64 20.05 -20.02 -12.12
C PHE A 64 20.85 -20.38 -13.38
N ASP A 65 21.96 -19.67 -13.56
CA ASP A 65 22.96 -19.97 -14.58
C ASP A 65 23.70 -21.25 -14.19
N ARG A 66 23.38 -22.34 -14.89
CA ARG A 66 23.93 -23.68 -14.65
C ARG A 66 25.38 -23.82 -15.13
N GLU A 67 25.81 -23.00 -16.09
CA GLU A 67 27.18 -23.06 -16.61
C GLU A 67 28.15 -22.45 -15.60
N ASN A 68 27.75 -21.33 -14.99
CA ASN A 68 28.56 -20.62 -14.01
C ASN A 68 28.19 -20.93 -12.55
N ASN A 69 27.21 -21.82 -12.33
CA ASN A 69 26.68 -22.19 -11.01
C ASN A 69 26.36 -20.97 -10.14
N LYS A 70 25.63 -20.00 -10.70
CA LYS A 70 25.33 -18.73 -10.03
C LYS A 70 23.92 -18.28 -10.32
N ILE A 71 23.36 -17.49 -9.41
CA ILE A 71 22.09 -16.81 -9.63
C ILE A 71 22.32 -15.54 -10.48
N THR A 72 21.38 -15.26 -11.37
CA THR A 72 21.35 -14.10 -12.27
C THR A 72 20.02 -13.36 -12.13
N GLY A 73 19.92 -12.14 -12.67
CA GLY A 73 18.69 -11.35 -12.63
C GLY A 73 18.36 -10.66 -11.30
N ILE A 74 19.08 -10.96 -10.21
CA ILE A 74 18.88 -10.33 -8.90
C ILE A 74 19.03 -8.80 -8.94
N ASN A 75 19.97 -8.27 -9.73
CA ASN A 75 20.18 -6.82 -9.78
C ASN A 75 18.90 -6.05 -10.15
N GLY A 76 18.07 -6.58 -11.06
CA GLY A 76 16.79 -5.96 -11.40
C GLY A 76 15.79 -5.95 -10.23
N MET A 77 15.86 -6.92 -9.33
CA MET A 77 15.07 -6.92 -8.09
C MET A 77 15.61 -5.90 -7.09
N VAL A 78 16.94 -5.80 -6.94
CA VAL A 78 17.57 -4.79 -6.06
C VAL A 78 17.22 -3.38 -6.52
N ASP A 79 17.37 -3.09 -7.82
CA ASP A 79 17.01 -1.80 -8.41
C ASP A 79 15.51 -1.47 -8.21
N LEU A 80 14.64 -2.47 -8.35
CA LEU A 80 13.21 -2.33 -8.08
C LEU A 80 12.93 -1.94 -6.62
N LEU A 81 13.61 -2.57 -5.66
CA LEU A 81 13.41 -2.29 -4.24
C LEU A 81 13.92 -0.90 -3.87
N LEU A 82 15.02 -0.45 -4.49
CA LEU A 82 15.54 0.92 -4.37
C LEU A 82 14.52 1.93 -4.90
N ASP A 83 14.02 1.73 -6.11
CA ASP A 83 13.03 2.62 -6.73
C ASP A 83 11.72 2.65 -5.90
N LEU A 84 11.23 1.51 -5.41
CA LEU A 84 10.09 1.47 -4.49
C LEU A 84 10.29 2.29 -3.21
N ARG A 85 11.51 2.35 -2.66
CA ARG A 85 11.83 3.20 -1.51
C ARG A 85 11.71 4.67 -1.87
N GLU A 86 12.27 5.06 -3.03
CA GLU A 86 12.22 6.44 -3.52
C GLU A 86 10.78 6.89 -3.78
N GLN A 87 10.00 6.09 -4.49
CA GLN A 87 8.58 6.39 -4.74
C GLN A 87 7.74 6.44 -3.45
N SER A 88 8.20 5.77 -2.39
CA SER A 88 7.53 5.79 -1.08
C SER A 88 7.88 7.00 -0.23
N MET A 89 8.86 7.83 -0.61
CA MET A 89 9.31 9.00 0.15
C MET A 89 8.19 9.94 0.61
N PRO A 90 7.13 10.23 -0.20
CA PRO A 90 6.04 11.08 0.27
C PRO A 90 5.36 10.57 1.55
N TYR A 91 5.30 9.23 1.74
CA TYR A 91 4.71 8.63 2.95
C TYR A 91 5.47 8.98 4.23
N LYS A 92 6.73 9.41 4.15
CA LYS A 92 7.46 9.94 5.30
C LYS A 92 6.73 11.10 5.97
N TYR A 93 5.98 11.89 5.20
CA TYR A 93 5.28 13.09 5.67
C TYR A 93 3.79 12.87 5.92
N ILE A 94 3.16 11.93 5.19
CA ILE A 94 1.70 11.70 5.28
C ILE A 94 1.32 10.49 6.14
N ASP A 95 2.20 9.49 6.29
CA ASP A 95 2.00 8.33 7.17
C ASP A 95 3.35 7.70 7.52
N LYS A 96 4.03 8.32 8.50
CA LYS A 96 5.36 7.92 8.96
C LYS A 96 5.39 6.46 9.45
N THR A 97 4.32 6.00 10.11
CA THR A 97 4.23 4.62 10.62
C THR A 97 4.25 3.61 9.49
N PHE A 98 3.48 3.85 8.42
CA PHE A 98 3.54 3.01 7.22
C PHE A 98 4.93 3.11 6.56
N TYR A 99 5.44 4.33 6.38
CA TYR A 99 6.74 4.57 5.74
C TYR A 99 7.87 3.81 6.43
N ASP A 100 8.06 4.00 7.74
CA ASP A 100 9.15 3.38 8.50
C ASP A 100 9.07 1.84 8.42
N LYS A 101 7.86 1.29 8.56
CA LYS A 101 7.63 -0.16 8.43
C LYS A 101 7.96 -0.65 7.03
N PHE A 102 7.54 0.08 6.00
CA PHE A 102 7.69 -0.34 4.62
C PHE A 102 9.15 -0.23 4.16
N ILE A 103 9.83 0.87 4.45
CA ILE A 103 11.24 1.06 4.11
C ILE A 103 12.11 0.02 4.82
N ASN A 104 11.88 -0.23 6.11
CA ASN A 104 12.62 -1.27 6.83
C ASN A 104 12.41 -2.65 6.17
N PHE A 105 11.18 -2.97 5.74
CA PHE A 105 10.93 -4.20 5.01
C PHE A 105 11.69 -4.27 3.67
N LEU A 106 11.70 -3.18 2.90
CA LEU A 106 12.40 -3.12 1.61
C LEU A 106 13.92 -3.30 1.79
N VAL A 107 14.54 -2.58 2.73
CA VAL A 107 15.99 -2.70 3.04
C VAL A 107 16.35 -4.14 3.45
N ASN A 108 15.61 -4.74 4.39
CA ASN A 108 15.86 -6.13 4.80
C ASN A 108 15.65 -7.14 3.67
N THR A 109 14.86 -6.80 2.66
CA THR A 109 14.63 -7.65 1.48
C THR A 109 15.74 -7.47 0.46
N GLU A 110 16.21 -6.24 0.28
CA GLU A 110 17.39 -5.89 -0.53
C GLU A 110 18.63 -6.62 -0.01
N ASP A 111 18.91 -6.53 1.30
CA ASP A 111 20.03 -7.22 1.95
C ASP A 111 19.98 -8.74 1.72
N PHE A 112 18.78 -9.33 1.76
CA PHE A 112 18.58 -10.75 1.46
C PHE A 112 18.99 -11.08 0.02
N TYR A 113 18.52 -10.32 -0.98
CA TYR A 113 18.86 -10.57 -2.37
C TYR A 113 20.36 -10.36 -2.64
N ILE A 114 20.98 -9.34 -2.04
CA ILE A 114 22.41 -9.07 -2.17
C ILE A 114 23.25 -10.20 -1.54
N ALA A 115 22.83 -10.72 -0.38
CA ALA A 115 23.52 -11.85 0.24
C ALA A 115 23.45 -13.11 -0.64
N GLU A 116 22.28 -13.40 -1.21
CA GLU A 116 22.05 -14.63 -1.99
C GLU A 116 22.78 -14.66 -3.34
N LEU A 117 23.14 -13.49 -3.92
CA LEU A 117 24.06 -13.38 -5.07
C LEU A 117 25.38 -14.13 -4.84
N ASN A 118 25.88 -14.12 -3.62
CA ASN A 118 27.18 -14.69 -3.27
C ASN A 118 27.10 -16.12 -2.73
N THR A 119 25.95 -16.56 -2.22
CA THR A 119 25.79 -17.84 -1.51
C THR A 119 25.11 -18.94 -2.33
N VAL A 120 24.25 -18.58 -3.29
CA VAL A 120 23.56 -19.55 -4.16
C VAL A 120 24.52 -20.03 -5.25
N ARG A 121 24.98 -21.28 -5.10
CA ARG A 121 26.00 -21.91 -5.97
C ARG A 121 25.62 -23.30 -6.48
N ASP A 122 24.42 -23.75 -6.17
CA ASP A 122 23.92 -25.06 -6.58
C ASP A 122 22.38 -25.04 -6.64
N LYS A 123 21.81 -26.06 -7.30
CA LYS A 123 20.36 -26.18 -7.51
C LYS A 123 19.58 -26.25 -6.20
N GLN A 124 20.08 -26.96 -5.19
CA GLN A 124 19.39 -27.11 -3.91
C GLN A 124 19.28 -25.76 -3.19
N LYS A 125 20.37 -24.98 -3.17
CA LYS A 125 20.36 -23.61 -2.64
C LYS A 125 19.47 -22.69 -3.45
N PHE A 126 19.40 -22.87 -4.76
CA PHE A 126 18.50 -22.09 -5.62
C PHE A 126 17.03 -22.37 -5.28
N GLU A 127 16.64 -23.62 -5.08
CA GLU A 127 15.27 -23.97 -4.65
C GLU A 127 14.94 -23.39 -3.27
N ILE A 128 15.89 -23.40 -2.32
CA ILE A 128 15.73 -22.76 -1.02
C ILE A 128 15.56 -21.25 -1.18
N PHE A 129 16.38 -20.62 -2.03
CA PHE A 129 16.29 -19.21 -2.36
C PHE A 129 14.91 -18.86 -2.94
N GLN A 130 14.40 -19.63 -3.91
CA GLN A 130 13.09 -19.40 -4.53
C GLN A 130 11.97 -19.39 -3.49
N ASN A 131 11.98 -20.35 -2.57
CA ASN A 131 11.00 -20.42 -1.47
C ASN A 131 11.08 -19.22 -0.52
N LYS A 132 12.29 -18.74 -0.20
CA LYS A 132 12.47 -17.53 0.63
C LYS A 132 12.04 -16.26 -0.12
N SER A 133 12.40 -16.15 -1.39
CA SER A 133 12.02 -15.06 -2.29
C SER A 133 10.49 -14.94 -2.37
N LEU A 134 9.79 -16.05 -2.60
CA LEU A 134 8.33 -16.10 -2.62
C LEU A 134 7.72 -15.55 -1.33
N LYS A 135 8.21 -15.98 -0.16
CA LYS A 135 7.73 -15.48 1.14
C LYS A 135 7.95 -13.98 1.33
N LYS A 136 9.06 -13.43 0.80
CA LYS A 136 9.30 -11.98 0.78
C LYS A 136 8.29 -11.29 -0.12
N MET A 137 8.03 -11.81 -1.32
CA MET A 137 7.04 -11.23 -2.24
C MET A 137 5.63 -11.27 -1.63
N GLU A 138 5.20 -12.39 -1.03
CA GLU A 138 3.92 -12.47 -0.32
C GLU A 138 3.82 -11.42 0.79
N ALA A 139 4.89 -11.21 1.56
CA ALA A 139 4.93 -10.18 2.59
C ALA A 139 4.85 -8.76 2.01
N LEU A 140 5.52 -8.49 0.89
CA LEU A 140 5.46 -7.23 0.15
C LEU A 140 4.02 -6.92 -0.28
N TYR A 141 3.38 -7.85 -0.99
CA TYR A 141 1.98 -7.70 -1.41
C TYR A 141 1.04 -7.53 -0.22
N ARG A 142 1.26 -8.27 0.88
CA ARG A 142 0.45 -8.12 2.09
C ARG A 142 0.59 -6.74 2.72
N ILE A 143 1.80 -6.18 2.79
CA ILE A 143 2.01 -4.82 3.33
C ILE A 143 1.28 -3.78 2.47
N LEU A 144 1.44 -3.86 1.15
CA LEU A 144 0.78 -2.95 0.20
C LEU A 144 -0.75 -3.08 0.24
N ASN A 145 -1.27 -4.31 0.23
CA ASN A 145 -2.70 -4.56 0.33
C ASN A 145 -3.27 -4.08 1.66
N ASN A 146 -2.59 -4.32 2.78
CA ASN A 146 -3.04 -3.83 4.08
C ASN A 146 -3.10 -2.29 4.12
N LYS A 147 -2.12 -1.61 3.52
CA LYS A 147 -2.14 -0.14 3.39
C LYS A 147 -3.32 0.34 2.56
N PHE A 148 -3.66 -0.37 1.48
CA PHE A 148 -4.82 -0.07 0.66
C PHE A 148 -6.15 -0.34 1.39
N GLN A 149 -6.26 -1.46 2.12
CA GLN A 149 -7.49 -1.91 2.79
C GLN A 149 -7.76 -1.18 4.12
N ASN A 150 -6.74 -0.78 4.87
CA ASN A 150 -6.90 0.02 6.10
C ASN A 150 -7.58 1.38 5.85
N LYS A 151 -7.78 1.78 4.59
CA LYS A 151 -8.56 2.97 4.21
C LYS A 151 -10.04 2.69 3.91
N LYS A 152 -10.47 1.42 3.87
CA LYS A 152 -11.84 1.01 3.48
C LYS A 152 -12.84 0.87 4.64
N ILE A 153 -12.49 1.19 5.88
CA ILE A 153 -13.40 1.10 7.05
C ILE A 153 -13.78 2.50 7.51
#